data_AF-A0A9P7UXB6-F1
#
_entry.id   AF-A0A9P7UXB6-F1
#
_cell.length_a   1.000
_cell.length_b   1.000
_cell.length_c   1.000
_cell.angle_alpha   90.00
_cell.angle_beta   90.00
_cell.angle_gamma   90.00
#
_symmetry.space_group_name_H-M   'P 1'
#
loop_
_entity.id
_entity.type
_entity.pdbx_description
1 polymer ?
#
loop_
_entity_poly.entity_id
_entity_poly.type
_entity_poly.pdbx_seq_one_letter_code
_entity_poly.pdbx_strand_id
1 'polypeptide(L)'
;MRRGEITSQLDGLGFSREPGFRSSIQHPLVRQTKLLTQHEWCNIKPILIKVIQDFPAKVIQYERNERFRALNICFMSRYDDLCEEVQEETNRTLMPVDDFLASPAARTVNGLIYFSLPEMDEEDIFPAYIRDLRTHLDRLSGEWVRQKAKELKQSIHQSADKGYASYSDLRKNVFQCKACSKFFWVPQVYMHQCTKDDEEGTIEDKDKWPTDWKYPYNPSKMYPRFRIWNAKRFRWHASATMCAKKAMKLCGAKTVEELGKINPEVECMHKDCYGEGKNQHLVKWRDVKPCNFPPSPVHAISAVDKRETRKSRGLRRPG
;
A
#
# COMPACT_ATOMS: atom_id res chain seq x y z
N MET A 1 -16.78 6.03 -54.48
CA MET A 1 -15.53 5.46 -53.98
C MET A 1 -15.80 4.40 -52.93
N ARG A 2 -15.19 3.23 -53.09
CA ARG A 2 -15.19 2.13 -52.11
C ARG A 2 -14.00 2.29 -51.15
N ARG A 3 -14.02 1.56 -50.02
CA ARG A 3 -12.93 1.53 -49.02
C ARG A 3 -11.54 1.38 -49.65
N GLY A 4 -11.39 0.48 -50.64
CA GLY A 4 -10.11 0.27 -51.33
C GLY A 4 -9.60 1.52 -52.05
N GLU A 5 -10.47 2.31 -52.68
CA GLU A 5 -10.10 3.54 -53.40
C GLU A 5 -9.73 4.67 -52.42
N ILE A 6 -10.42 4.76 -51.28
CA ILE A 6 -10.07 5.70 -50.21
C ILE A 6 -8.69 5.35 -49.63
N THR A 7 -8.43 4.07 -49.37
CA THR A 7 -7.13 3.60 -48.88
C THR A 7 -6.03 3.89 -49.90
N SER A 8 -6.23 3.60 -51.19
CA SER A 8 -5.25 3.94 -52.24
C SER A 8 -5.03 5.44 -52.41
N GLN A 9 -6.04 6.28 -52.23
CA GLN A 9 -5.86 7.74 -52.24
C GLN A 9 -5.05 8.23 -51.04
N LEU A 10 -5.27 7.67 -49.85
CA LEU A 10 -4.48 7.99 -48.67
C LEU A 10 -3.04 7.46 -48.78
N ASP A 11 -2.86 6.27 -49.37
CA ASP A 11 -1.55 5.70 -49.68
C ASP A 11 -0.78 6.59 -50.67
N GLY A 12 -1.44 7.08 -51.71
CA GLY A 12 -0.87 8.01 -52.70
C GLY A 12 -0.49 9.38 -52.11
N LEU A 13 -1.02 9.72 -50.93
CA LEU A 13 -0.64 10.91 -50.15
C LEU A 13 0.49 10.62 -49.15
N GLY A 14 1.05 9.40 -49.13
CA GLY A 14 2.17 9.01 -48.28
C GLY A 14 1.77 8.48 -46.90
N PHE A 15 0.47 8.41 -46.58
CA PHE A 15 0.00 8.03 -45.23
C PHE A 15 0.10 6.53 -44.92
N SER A 16 0.41 5.69 -45.92
CA SER A 16 0.51 4.23 -45.78
C SER A 16 1.57 3.77 -44.77
N ARG A 17 2.57 4.62 -44.51
CA ARG A 17 3.70 4.36 -43.61
C ARG A 17 3.56 5.05 -42.24
N GLU A 18 2.52 5.85 -42.04
CA GLU A 18 2.33 6.63 -40.82
C GLU A 18 1.78 5.76 -39.67
N PRO A 19 2.29 5.92 -38.42
CA PRO A 19 1.72 5.30 -37.24
C PRO A 19 0.24 5.67 -37.09
N GLY A 20 -0.64 4.67 -36.98
CA GLY A 20 -2.09 4.87 -36.87
C GLY A 20 -2.87 4.79 -38.18
N PHE A 21 -2.22 4.62 -39.33
CA PHE A 21 -2.88 4.41 -40.62
C PHE A 21 -3.88 3.25 -40.58
N ARG A 22 -3.50 2.10 -40.02
CA ARG A 22 -4.39 0.92 -39.88
C ARG A 22 -5.64 1.20 -39.05
N SER A 23 -5.53 2.03 -38.02
CA SER A 23 -6.65 2.47 -37.18
C SER A 23 -7.55 3.46 -37.92
N SER A 24 -6.98 4.34 -38.76
CA SER A 24 -7.74 5.26 -39.61
C SER A 24 -8.59 4.56 -40.66
N ILE A 25 -8.16 3.38 -41.16
CA ILE A 25 -8.95 2.56 -42.09
C ILE A 25 -10.22 1.99 -41.42
N GLN A 26 -10.25 1.91 -40.09
CA GLN A 26 -11.42 1.51 -39.33
C GLN A 26 -12.35 2.67 -38.96
N HIS A 27 -11.97 3.91 -39.27
CA HIS A 27 -12.76 5.10 -38.97
C HIS A 27 -14.12 5.06 -39.70
N PRO A 28 -15.24 5.49 -39.07
CA PRO A 28 -16.56 5.47 -39.69
C PRO A 28 -16.65 6.22 -41.03
N LEU A 29 -15.82 7.25 -41.21
CA LEU A 29 -15.72 8.00 -42.48
C LEU A 29 -15.02 7.23 -43.61
N VAL A 30 -14.27 6.17 -43.30
CA VAL A 30 -13.62 5.26 -44.28
C VAL A 30 -14.47 3.99 -44.48
N ARG A 31 -15.15 3.53 -43.43
CA ARG A 31 -16.05 2.36 -43.46
C ARG A 31 -17.49 2.72 -43.88
N GLN A 32 -17.63 3.44 -44.99
CA GLN A 32 -18.96 3.75 -45.51
C GLN A 32 -19.50 2.57 -46.34
N THR A 33 -20.75 2.20 -46.09
CA THR A 33 -21.46 1.14 -46.83
C THR A 33 -21.91 1.62 -48.21
N LYS A 34 -22.05 2.94 -48.41
CA LYS A 34 -22.41 3.56 -49.69
C LYS A 34 -21.16 4.02 -50.44
N LEU A 35 -21.25 4.01 -51.78
CA LEU A 35 -20.22 4.55 -52.65
C LEU A 35 -20.14 6.08 -52.49
N LEU A 36 -18.97 6.58 -52.08
CA LEU A 36 -18.73 8.03 -51.97
C LEU A 36 -18.65 8.72 -53.34
N THR A 37 -19.43 9.76 -53.55
CA THR A 37 -19.25 10.66 -54.69
C THR A 37 -17.98 11.50 -54.52
N GLN A 38 -17.50 12.10 -55.62
CA GLN A 38 -16.34 13.00 -55.58
C GLN A 38 -16.59 14.21 -54.67
N HIS A 39 -17.83 14.72 -54.65
CA HIS A 39 -18.22 15.82 -53.78
C HIS A 39 -18.13 15.43 -52.30
N GLU A 40 -18.68 14.27 -51.93
CA GLU A 40 -18.60 13.76 -50.54
C GLU A 40 -17.15 13.47 -50.12
N TRP A 41 -16.32 13.01 -51.04
CA TRP A 41 -14.89 12.84 -50.81
C TRP A 41 -14.18 14.16 -50.51
N CYS A 42 -14.43 15.20 -51.30
CA CYS A 42 -13.86 16.53 -51.05
C CYS A 42 -14.21 17.06 -49.66
N ASN A 43 -15.39 16.71 -49.13
CA ASN A 43 -15.82 17.11 -47.78
C ASN A 43 -15.16 16.26 -46.68
N ILE A 44 -14.98 14.95 -46.90
CA ILE A 44 -14.43 14.02 -45.90
C ILE A 44 -12.89 14.05 -45.85
N LYS A 45 -12.23 14.24 -47.00
CA LYS A 45 -10.77 14.25 -47.16
C LYS A 45 -10.05 15.15 -46.15
N PRO A 46 -10.40 16.43 -45.95
CA PRO A 46 -9.69 17.27 -44.98
C PRO A 46 -9.85 16.77 -43.53
N ILE A 47 -11.00 16.17 -43.19
CA ILE A 47 -11.25 15.58 -41.87
C ILE A 47 -10.37 14.34 -41.68
N LEU A 48 -10.28 13.47 -42.68
CA LEU A 48 -9.42 12.30 -42.64
C LEU A 48 -7.93 12.66 -42.57
N ILE A 49 -7.48 13.65 -43.34
CA ILE A 49 -6.10 14.14 -43.27
C ILE A 49 -5.79 14.64 -41.86
N LYS A 50 -6.67 15.47 -41.27
CA LYS A 50 -6.50 15.95 -39.90
C LYS A 50 -6.46 14.81 -38.89
N VAL A 51 -7.38 13.85 -39.00
CA VAL A 51 -7.40 12.65 -38.13
C VAL A 51 -6.11 11.86 -38.25
N ILE A 52 -5.64 11.61 -39.48
CA ILE A 52 -4.39 10.88 -39.75
C ILE A 52 -3.17 11.67 -39.27
N GLN A 53 -3.18 13.00 -39.34
CA GLN A 53 -2.10 13.83 -38.79
C GLN A 53 -2.09 13.86 -37.26
N ASP A 54 -3.26 13.80 -36.62
CA ASP A 54 -3.38 13.72 -35.16
C ASP A 54 -3.07 12.31 -34.62
N PHE A 55 -3.13 11.27 -35.46
CA PHE A 55 -2.91 9.88 -35.08
C PHE A 55 -1.47 9.59 -34.63
N PRO A 56 -0.40 10.01 -35.35
CA PRO A 56 0.98 9.85 -34.91
C PRO A 56 1.22 10.44 -33.51
N ALA A 57 0.72 11.65 -33.22
CA ALA A 57 0.86 12.25 -31.90
C ALA A 57 0.16 11.42 -30.80
N LYS A 58 -1.04 10.90 -31.09
CA LYS A 58 -1.78 10.03 -30.15
C LYS A 58 -1.13 8.66 -29.97
N VAL A 59 -0.60 8.08 -31.03
CA VAL A 59 0.12 6.79 -31.00
C VAL A 59 1.42 6.95 -30.22
N ILE A 60 2.22 7.99 -30.50
CA ILE A 60 3.44 8.31 -29.75
C ILE A 60 3.11 8.51 -28.27
N GLN A 61 2.03 9.23 -27.94
CA GLN A 61 1.63 9.41 -26.54
C GLN A 61 1.18 8.10 -25.89
N TYR A 62 0.44 7.26 -26.61
CA TYR A 62 0.02 5.95 -26.14
C TYR A 62 1.23 5.03 -25.88
N GLU A 63 2.14 4.92 -26.84
CA GLU A 63 3.37 4.12 -26.73
C GLU A 63 4.26 4.61 -25.58
N ARG A 64 4.39 5.94 -25.42
CA ARG A 64 5.07 6.52 -24.26
C ARG A 64 4.41 6.14 -22.94
N ASN A 65 3.08 6.21 -22.86
CA ASN A 65 2.35 5.84 -21.64
C ASN A 65 2.49 4.34 -21.32
N GLU A 66 2.41 3.47 -22.33
CA GLU A 66 2.57 2.02 -22.15
C GLU A 66 4.00 1.66 -21.74
N ARG A 67 5.01 2.26 -22.37
CA ARG A 67 6.41 2.11 -21.96
C ARG A 67 6.62 2.57 -20.53
N PHE A 68 6.15 3.77 -20.22
CA PHE A 68 6.26 4.35 -18.89
C PHE A 68 5.61 3.43 -17.84
N ARG A 69 4.43 2.86 -18.14
CA ARG A 69 3.74 1.90 -17.29
C ARG A 69 4.55 0.63 -17.09
N ALA A 70 5.13 0.07 -18.16
CA ALA A 70 5.96 -1.13 -18.10
C ALA A 70 7.19 -0.90 -17.21
N LEU A 71 7.91 0.20 -17.42
CA LEU A 71 9.08 0.56 -16.62
C LEU A 71 8.73 0.81 -15.15
N ASN A 72 7.59 1.43 -14.85
CA ASN A 72 7.14 1.57 -13.46
C ASN A 72 6.85 0.23 -12.79
N ILE A 73 6.29 -0.75 -13.51
CA ILE A 73 6.08 -2.10 -12.97
C ILE A 73 7.43 -2.74 -12.64
N CYS A 74 8.41 -2.65 -13.54
CA CYS A 74 9.77 -3.13 -13.29
C CYS A 74 10.38 -2.43 -12.06
N PHE A 75 10.27 -1.10 -11.99
CA PHE A 75 10.76 -0.33 -10.84
C PHE A 75 10.12 -0.80 -9.53
N MET A 76 8.80 -1.01 -9.51
CA MET A 76 8.11 -1.49 -8.30
C MET A 76 8.66 -2.84 -7.84
N SER A 77 8.88 -3.78 -8.77
CA SER A 77 9.49 -5.07 -8.46
C SER A 77 10.89 -4.91 -7.88
N ARG A 78 11.76 -4.11 -8.54
CA ARG A 78 13.14 -3.88 -8.07
C ARG A 78 13.20 -3.16 -6.73
N TYR A 79 12.22 -2.28 -6.45
CA TYR A 79 12.09 -1.61 -5.15
C TYR A 79 11.72 -2.60 -4.05
N ASP A 80 10.77 -3.51 -4.33
CA ASP A 80 10.37 -4.55 -3.38
C ASP A 80 11.55 -5.50 -3.12
N ASP A 81 12.28 -5.94 -4.15
CA ASP A 81 13.51 -6.76 -4.01
C ASP A 81 14.55 -6.05 -3.13
N LEU A 82 14.80 -4.75 -3.36
CA LEU A 82 15.71 -3.95 -2.54
C LEU A 82 15.23 -3.88 -1.08
N CYS A 83 13.92 -3.72 -0.87
CA CYS A 83 13.37 -3.68 0.48
C CYS A 83 13.52 -5.01 1.20
N GLU A 84 13.32 -6.13 0.51
CA GLU A 84 13.55 -7.47 1.08
C GLU A 84 15.02 -7.63 1.48
N GLU A 85 15.97 -7.31 0.61
CA GLU A 85 17.42 -7.35 0.90
C GLU A 85 17.77 -6.51 2.15
N VAL A 86 17.36 -5.25 2.17
CA VAL A 86 17.67 -4.33 3.29
C VAL A 86 16.95 -4.75 4.57
N GLN A 87 15.74 -5.31 4.49
CA GLN A 87 15.00 -5.77 5.65
C GLN A 87 15.66 -7.01 6.27
N GLU A 88 16.20 -7.93 5.47
CA GLU A 88 16.99 -9.07 5.95
C GLU A 88 18.26 -8.62 6.68
N GLU A 89 18.96 -7.61 6.14
CA GLU A 89 20.19 -7.07 6.72
C GLU A 89 19.95 -6.29 8.03
N THR A 90 18.89 -5.48 8.08
CA THR A 90 18.73 -4.45 9.12
C THR A 90 17.57 -4.70 10.07
N ASN A 91 16.63 -5.57 9.70
CA ASN A 91 15.35 -5.79 10.40
C ASN A 91 14.58 -4.48 10.69
N ARG A 92 14.71 -3.49 9.80
CA ARG A 92 14.03 -2.19 9.91
C ARG A 92 12.69 -2.21 9.21
N THR A 93 11.82 -1.30 9.62
CA THR A 93 10.59 -1.01 8.90
C THR A 93 10.90 -0.11 7.73
N LEU A 94 10.71 -0.61 6.52
CA LEU A 94 10.92 0.12 5.29
C LEU A 94 9.59 0.68 4.76
N MET A 95 9.69 1.78 4.02
CA MET A 95 8.52 2.39 3.38
C MET A 95 8.04 1.48 2.22
N PRO A 96 6.76 1.10 2.18
CA PRO A 96 6.20 0.35 1.06
C PRO A 96 6.31 1.10 -0.27
N VAL A 97 6.40 0.39 -1.38
CA VAL A 97 6.53 0.98 -2.73
C VAL A 97 5.40 1.95 -3.06
N ASP A 98 4.17 1.65 -2.68
CA ASP A 98 3.01 2.51 -2.91
C ASP A 98 3.15 3.87 -2.22
N ASP A 99 3.61 3.86 -0.96
CA ASP A 99 3.91 5.07 -0.20
C ASP A 99 5.14 5.82 -0.76
N PHE A 100 6.16 5.10 -1.24
CA PHE A 100 7.32 5.70 -1.91
C PHE A 100 6.87 6.44 -3.17
N LEU A 101 6.10 5.81 -4.04
CA LEU A 101 5.60 6.38 -5.29
C LEU A 101 4.73 7.63 -5.03
N ALA A 102 4.02 7.68 -3.91
CA ALA A 102 3.26 8.85 -3.47
C ALA A 102 4.13 9.97 -2.83
N SER A 103 5.39 9.67 -2.49
CA SER A 103 6.28 10.61 -1.84
C SER A 103 6.89 11.61 -2.84
N PRO A 104 7.34 12.79 -2.38
CA PRO A 104 8.09 13.72 -3.22
C PRO A 104 9.36 13.11 -3.85
N ALA A 105 9.97 12.12 -3.19
CA ALA A 105 11.20 11.47 -3.67
C ALA A 105 10.97 10.68 -4.98
N ALA A 106 9.77 10.13 -5.18
CA ALA A 106 9.42 9.43 -6.40
C ALA A 106 9.29 10.35 -7.62
N ARG A 107 9.19 11.67 -7.46
CA ARG A 107 9.17 12.60 -8.61
C ARG A 107 10.44 12.48 -9.45
N THR A 108 11.59 12.27 -8.82
CA THR A 108 12.86 12.05 -9.53
C THR A 108 12.82 10.76 -10.34
N VAL A 109 12.33 9.66 -9.77
CA VAL A 109 12.17 8.36 -10.47
C VAL A 109 11.22 8.49 -11.63
N ASN A 110 10.04 9.02 -11.39
CA ASN A 110 9.02 9.18 -12.40
C ASN A 110 9.50 10.10 -13.52
N GLY A 111 10.28 11.13 -13.19
CA GLY A 111 10.97 11.95 -14.18
C GLY A 111 11.95 11.14 -15.03
N LEU A 112 12.83 10.34 -14.41
CA LEU A 112 13.78 9.49 -15.12
C LEU A 112 13.08 8.49 -16.04
N ILE A 113 12.05 7.80 -15.54
CA ILE A 113 11.27 6.84 -16.33
C ILE A 113 10.55 7.55 -17.48
N TYR A 114 9.94 8.71 -17.23
CA TYR A 114 9.18 9.45 -18.24
C TYR A 114 10.04 10.07 -19.33
N PHE A 115 11.24 10.53 -18.99
CA PHE A 115 12.18 11.14 -19.95
C PHE A 115 13.22 10.14 -20.50
N SER A 116 13.15 8.87 -20.11
CA SER A 116 14.00 7.83 -20.67
C SER A 116 13.84 7.77 -22.20
N LEU A 117 14.97 7.60 -22.89
CA LEU A 117 14.96 7.46 -24.34
C LEU A 117 14.30 6.12 -24.73
N PRO A 118 13.61 6.03 -25.88
CA PRO A 118 13.01 4.78 -26.38
C PRO A 118 14.00 3.60 -26.49
N GLU A 119 15.28 3.87 -26.59
CA GLU A 119 16.34 2.88 -26.72
C GLU A 119 16.85 2.36 -25.37
N MET A 120 16.61 3.08 -24.26
CA MET A 120 17.10 2.70 -22.93
C MET A 120 16.23 1.64 -22.28
N ASP A 121 16.79 0.48 -21.93
CA ASP A 121 16.06 -0.58 -21.25
C ASP A 121 16.07 -0.43 -19.71
N GLU A 122 15.55 -1.44 -19.00
CA GLU A 122 15.54 -1.41 -17.54
C GLU A 122 16.94 -1.45 -16.92
N GLU A 123 17.88 -2.13 -17.57
CA GLU A 123 19.26 -2.31 -17.13
C GLU A 123 20.07 -1.03 -17.36
N ASP A 124 19.66 -0.18 -18.29
CA ASP A 124 20.23 1.16 -18.47
C ASP A 124 19.72 2.16 -17.40
N ILE A 125 18.45 2.03 -16.98
CA ILE A 125 17.76 3.04 -16.18
C ILE A 125 17.91 2.79 -14.68
N PHE A 126 17.71 1.55 -14.23
CA PHE A 126 17.53 1.26 -12.80
C PHE A 126 18.81 1.01 -11.99
N PRO A 127 19.89 0.40 -12.50
CA PRO A 127 21.02 0.03 -11.64
C PRO A 127 21.72 1.19 -10.93
N ALA A 128 21.85 2.35 -11.59
CA ALA A 128 22.38 3.55 -10.95
C ALA A 128 21.40 4.10 -9.92
N TYR A 129 20.12 4.19 -10.28
CA TYR A 129 19.09 4.75 -9.42
C TYR A 129 18.81 3.90 -8.17
N ILE A 130 18.67 2.58 -8.32
CA ILE A 130 18.43 1.64 -7.21
C ILE A 130 19.59 1.68 -6.21
N ARG A 131 20.82 1.81 -6.70
CA ARG A 131 22.01 1.98 -5.85
C ARG A 131 21.94 3.28 -5.05
N ASP A 132 21.63 4.39 -5.69
CA ASP A 132 21.47 5.69 -5.02
C ASP A 132 20.30 5.64 -4.02
N LEU A 133 19.18 5.02 -4.41
CA LEU A 133 18.02 4.85 -3.55
C LEU A 133 18.37 4.06 -2.29
N ARG A 134 19.15 2.98 -2.40
CA ARG A 134 19.62 2.20 -1.24
C ARG A 134 20.31 3.10 -0.21
N THR A 135 21.13 4.06 -0.65
CA THR A 135 21.82 4.99 0.27
C THR A 135 20.87 5.96 1.00
N HIS A 136 19.66 6.17 0.47
CA HIS A 136 18.67 7.09 1.00
C HIS A 136 17.47 6.38 1.66
N LEU A 137 17.32 5.07 1.43
CA LEU A 137 16.14 4.30 1.83
C LEU A 137 15.89 4.37 3.33
N ASP A 138 16.95 4.33 4.14
CA ASP A 138 16.88 4.48 5.59
C ASP A 138 16.30 5.82 6.01
N ARG A 139 16.79 6.91 5.39
CA ARG A 139 16.32 8.27 5.70
C ARG A 139 14.86 8.42 5.31
N LEU A 140 14.51 7.99 4.11
CA LEU A 140 13.14 8.06 3.57
C LEU A 140 12.17 7.24 4.43
N SER A 141 12.54 6.01 4.75
CA SER A 141 11.73 5.13 5.61
C SER A 141 11.59 5.70 7.02
N GLY A 142 12.65 6.28 7.58
CA GLY A 142 12.59 6.96 8.87
C GLY A 142 11.67 8.18 8.87
N GLU A 143 11.69 9.00 7.82
CA GLU A 143 10.77 10.13 7.63
C GLU A 143 9.32 9.65 7.51
N TRP A 144 9.09 8.63 6.69
CA TRP A 144 7.80 8.00 6.52
C TRP A 144 7.24 7.44 7.83
N VAL A 145 8.02 6.64 8.56
CA VAL A 145 7.62 6.10 9.88
C VAL A 145 7.27 7.23 10.84
N ARG A 146 8.07 8.32 10.88
CA ARG A 146 7.76 9.49 11.74
C ARG A 146 6.44 10.14 11.35
N GLN A 147 6.15 10.26 10.05
CA GLN A 147 4.88 10.79 9.57
C GLN A 147 3.71 9.89 9.94
N LYS A 148 3.79 8.59 9.65
CA LYS A 148 2.72 7.63 9.95
C LYS A 148 2.51 7.45 11.45
N ALA A 149 3.57 7.56 12.26
CA ALA A 149 3.47 7.62 13.70
C ALA A 149 2.63 8.83 14.18
N LYS A 150 2.78 10.01 13.55
CA LYS A 150 1.95 11.19 13.89
C LYS A 150 0.49 10.94 13.55
N GLU A 151 0.21 10.39 12.37
CA GLU A 151 -1.16 10.03 11.95
C GLU A 151 -1.80 9.00 12.91
N LEU A 152 -1.04 7.99 13.33
CA LEU A 152 -1.51 6.98 14.29
C LEU A 152 -1.72 7.56 15.70
N LYS A 153 -0.89 8.51 16.13
CA LYS A 153 -1.13 9.24 17.39
C LYS A 153 -2.42 10.05 17.32
N GLN A 154 -2.70 10.69 16.20
CA GLN A 154 -3.95 11.44 16.02
C GLN A 154 -5.18 10.52 16.13
N SER A 155 -5.11 9.30 15.59
CA SER A 155 -6.22 8.33 15.70
C SER A 155 -6.48 7.87 17.14
N ILE A 156 -5.44 7.79 17.99
CA ILE A 156 -5.59 7.57 19.44
C ILE A 156 -6.39 8.72 20.06
N HIS A 157 -5.98 9.98 19.81
CA HIS A 157 -6.64 11.14 20.41
C HIS A 157 -8.12 11.27 20.00
N GLN A 158 -8.47 10.86 18.78
CA GLN A 158 -9.86 10.84 18.32
C GLN A 158 -10.70 9.73 18.97
N SER A 159 -10.06 8.60 19.32
CA SER A 159 -10.74 7.43 19.88
C SER A 159 -10.77 7.42 21.42
N ALA A 160 -9.92 8.23 22.04
CA ALA A 160 -9.76 8.28 23.48
C ALA A 160 -10.68 9.35 24.09
N ASP A 161 -11.51 8.96 25.06
CA ASP A 161 -12.09 9.91 26.00
C ASP A 161 -10.98 10.72 26.66
N LYS A 162 -11.23 11.99 26.96
CA LYS A 162 -10.26 13.07 27.24
C LYS A 162 -9.23 12.84 28.38
N GLY A 163 -9.14 11.64 28.98
CA GLY A 163 -8.21 11.28 30.06
C GLY A 163 -6.95 10.48 29.65
N TYR A 164 -6.79 10.08 28.38
CA TYR A 164 -5.69 9.18 27.97
C TYR A 164 -4.45 9.92 27.41
N ALA A 165 -3.98 10.98 28.08
CA ALA A 165 -2.77 11.75 27.67
C ALA A 165 -1.44 10.95 27.78
N SER A 166 -1.42 9.79 28.45
CA SER A 166 -0.19 9.00 28.72
C SER A 166 0.22 8.01 27.62
N TYR A 167 -0.33 8.10 26.42
CA TYR A 167 -0.12 7.13 25.32
C TYR A 167 0.80 7.66 24.21
N SER A 168 1.72 8.54 24.57
CA SER A 168 2.70 9.14 23.65
C SER A 168 3.65 8.12 23.01
N ASP A 169 3.92 7.00 23.68
CA ASP A 169 4.75 5.90 23.18
C ASP A 169 3.90 4.84 22.46
N LEU A 170 3.85 4.93 21.12
CA LEU A 170 3.11 4.00 20.26
C LEU A 170 3.55 2.53 20.43
N ARG A 171 4.79 2.27 20.85
CA ARG A 171 5.30 0.89 21.04
C ARG A 171 4.67 0.17 22.21
N LYS A 172 3.95 0.91 23.08
CA LYS A 172 3.18 0.38 24.21
C LYS A 172 1.69 0.25 23.91
N ASN A 173 1.28 0.56 22.68
CA ASN A 173 -0.11 0.59 22.26
C ASN A 173 -0.47 -0.61 21.39
N VAL A 174 -1.72 -1.04 21.50
CA VAL A 174 -2.32 -2.07 20.64
C VAL A 174 -3.41 -1.43 19.79
N PHE A 175 -3.34 -1.70 18.50
CA PHE A 175 -4.28 -1.25 17.48
C PHE A 175 -5.04 -2.43 16.93
N GLN A 176 -6.28 -2.22 16.52
CA GLN A 176 -7.08 -3.20 15.81
C GLN A 176 -7.33 -2.71 14.40
N CYS A 177 -7.06 -3.55 13.41
CA CYS A 177 -7.44 -3.28 12.03
C CYS A 177 -8.97 -3.34 11.90
N LYS A 178 -9.59 -2.33 11.28
CA LYS A 178 -11.03 -2.29 11.06
C LYS A 178 -11.51 -3.30 10.00
N ALA A 179 -10.67 -3.66 9.05
CA ALA A 179 -11.01 -4.59 7.98
C ALA A 179 -10.92 -6.06 8.45
N CYS A 180 -9.75 -6.50 8.92
CA CYS A 180 -9.55 -7.90 9.32
C CYS A 180 -9.81 -8.17 10.82
N SER A 181 -10.12 -7.15 11.61
CA SER A 181 -10.34 -7.24 13.07
C SER A 181 -9.15 -7.79 13.89
N LYS A 182 -7.98 -8.01 13.29
CA LYS A 182 -6.77 -8.48 13.97
C LYS A 182 -6.05 -7.34 14.71
N PHE A 183 -5.26 -7.71 15.71
CA PHE A 183 -4.48 -6.78 16.51
C PHE A 183 -3.05 -6.62 16.00
N PHE A 184 -2.56 -5.39 16.07
CA PHE A 184 -1.23 -4.99 15.64
C PHE A 184 -0.62 -4.00 16.63
N TRP A 185 0.70 -3.94 16.64
CA TRP A 185 1.48 -2.97 17.40
C TRP A 185 2.59 -2.42 16.50
N VAL A 186 3.28 -1.37 16.93
CA VAL A 186 4.45 -0.87 16.22
C VAL A 186 5.61 -1.88 16.34
N PRO A 187 6.31 -2.25 15.24
CA PRO A 187 6.16 -1.72 13.88
C PRO A 187 5.17 -2.44 12.96
N GLN A 188 4.62 -3.59 13.34
CA GLN A 188 3.73 -4.42 12.50
C GLN A 188 2.56 -3.66 11.89
N VAL A 189 2.03 -2.64 12.58
CA VAL A 189 0.96 -1.77 12.09
C VAL A 189 1.32 -1.06 10.77
N TYR A 190 2.62 -0.79 10.54
CA TYR A 190 3.12 -0.16 9.32
C TYR A 190 3.17 -1.12 8.13
N MET A 191 3.31 -2.42 8.38
CA MET A 191 3.48 -3.45 7.34
C MET A 191 2.20 -4.26 7.07
N HIS A 192 1.09 -3.92 7.72
CA HIS A 192 -0.12 -4.72 7.64
C HIS A 192 -0.86 -4.54 6.30
N GLN A 193 -1.17 -5.65 5.63
CA GLN A 193 -1.76 -5.66 4.29
C GLN A 193 -3.15 -5.00 4.19
N CYS A 194 -4.00 -5.04 5.22
CA CYS A 194 -5.33 -4.40 5.12
C CYS A 194 -5.27 -2.86 5.19
N THR A 195 -4.09 -2.28 5.34
CA THR A 195 -3.89 -0.86 5.02
C THR A 195 -4.08 -0.58 3.53
N LYS A 196 -4.07 -1.65 2.72
CA LYS A 196 -4.18 -1.65 1.27
C LYS A 196 -5.56 -2.04 0.73
N ASP A 197 -6.57 -2.28 1.56
CA ASP A 197 -7.90 -2.66 1.05
C ASP A 197 -8.75 -1.45 0.63
N ASP A 198 -9.77 -1.73 -0.19
CA ASP A 198 -10.69 -0.80 -0.85
C ASP A 198 -11.60 -0.10 0.16
N GLU A 199 -11.20 1.08 0.61
CA GLU A 199 -12.20 2.11 0.84
C GLU A 199 -11.96 3.00 -0.36
N GLU A 200 -12.97 3.12 -1.21
CA GLU A 200 -13.03 4.12 -2.27
C GLU A 200 -12.44 5.40 -1.69
N GLY A 201 -11.17 5.67 -1.99
CA GLY A 201 -10.62 6.99 -1.81
C GLY A 201 -11.58 7.85 -2.60
N THR A 202 -12.39 8.64 -1.89
CA THR A 202 -13.33 9.57 -2.49
C THR A 202 -12.56 10.25 -3.61
N ILE A 203 -13.16 10.28 -4.80
CA ILE A 203 -12.56 10.77 -6.04
C ILE A 203 -11.81 12.10 -5.82
N GLU A 204 -12.22 12.88 -4.83
CA GLU A 204 -11.58 14.09 -4.29
C GLU A 204 -10.11 13.96 -3.83
N ASP A 205 -9.61 12.81 -3.36
CA ASP A 205 -8.17 12.64 -3.04
C ASP A 205 -7.35 12.16 -4.25
N LYS A 206 -8.00 11.61 -5.29
CA LYS A 206 -7.35 11.26 -6.57
C LYS A 206 -7.03 12.49 -7.42
N ASP A 207 -7.73 13.60 -7.16
CA ASP A 207 -7.55 14.90 -7.83
C ASP A 207 -6.55 15.82 -7.11
N LYS A 208 -6.07 15.46 -5.91
CA LYS A 208 -5.01 16.18 -5.17
C LYS A 208 -3.59 15.72 -5.50
N TRP A 209 -3.43 14.76 -6.41
CA TRP A 209 -2.12 14.57 -7.00
C TRP A 209 -1.73 15.86 -7.70
N PRO A 210 -0.49 16.38 -7.55
CA PRO A 210 -0.07 17.61 -8.19
C PRO A 210 -0.21 17.41 -9.69
N THR A 211 -1.34 17.85 -10.25
CA THR A 211 -1.63 17.87 -11.67
C THR A 211 -0.96 19.10 -12.25
N ASP A 212 0.33 19.26 -11.94
CA ASP A 212 1.21 20.00 -12.81
C ASP A 212 1.26 19.16 -14.09
N TRP A 213 0.49 19.61 -15.08
CA TRP A 213 0.35 19.17 -16.48
C TRP A 213 1.65 18.72 -17.19
N LYS A 214 2.82 18.89 -16.57
CA LYS A 214 4.11 18.35 -17.00
C LYS A 214 4.26 16.83 -16.83
N TYR A 215 3.45 16.17 -15.98
CA TYR A 215 3.56 14.72 -15.77
C TYR A 215 2.18 14.05 -15.80
N PRO A 216 1.87 13.19 -16.80
CA PRO A 216 0.60 12.44 -16.86
C PRO A 216 0.51 11.29 -15.83
N TYR A 217 1.42 11.25 -14.87
CA TYR A 217 1.53 10.16 -13.92
C TYR A 217 0.57 10.32 -12.75
N ASN A 218 -0.45 9.47 -12.75
CA ASN A 218 -1.26 9.22 -11.57
C ASN A 218 -1.22 7.70 -11.29
N PRO A 219 -0.39 7.23 -10.34
CA PRO A 219 -0.28 5.80 -10.06
C PRO A 219 -1.60 5.20 -9.60
N SER A 220 -2.47 5.98 -8.96
CA SER A 220 -3.82 5.52 -8.59
C SER A 220 -4.75 5.28 -9.79
N LYS A 221 -4.49 5.93 -10.94
CA LYS A 221 -5.23 5.69 -12.21
C LYS A 221 -4.61 4.56 -13.03
N MET A 222 -3.29 4.41 -12.99
CA MET A 222 -2.57 3.40 -13.77
C MET A 222 -2.59 2.01 -13.12
N TYR A 223 -2.63 1.96 -11.78
CA TYR A 223 -2.55 0.73 -11.01
C TYR A 223 -3.80 0.60 -10.14
N PRO A 224 -4.77 -0.24 -10.52
CA PRO A 224 -5.98 -0.48 -9.73
C PRO A 224 -5.70 -0.95 -8.30
N ARG A 225 -4.51 -1.52 -8.07
CA ARG A 225 -4.01 -2.02 -6.78
C ARG A 225 -3.07 -1.05 -6.03
N PHE A 226 -2.91 0.19 -6.50
CA PHE A 226 -2.09 1.20 -5.81
C PHE A 226 -2.72 1.62 -4.49
N ARG A 227 -1.98 1.48 -3.38
CA ARG A 227 -2.56 1.61 -2.04
C ARG A 227 -1.57 2.19 -1.02
N ILE A 228 -1.81 3.43 -0.65
CA ILE A 228 -1.01 4.15 0.35
C ILE A 228 -1.47 3.78 1.76
N TRP A 229 -0.54 3.61 2.69
CA TRP A 229 -0.84 3.37 4.10
C TRP A 229 -1.76 4.45 4.69
N ASN A 230 -2.80 4.02 5.42
CA ASN A 230 -3.82 4.90 5.99
C ASN A 230 -4.11 4.57 7.46
N ALA A 231 -3.86 5.53 8.37
CA ALA A 231 -4.12 5.39 9.81
C ALA A 231 -5.59 5.12 10.14
N LYS A 232 -6.54 5.58 9.31
CA LYS A 232 -7.99 5.39 9.52
C LYS A 232 -8.39 3.90 9.51
N ARG A 233 -7.58 3.03 8.91
CA ARG A 233 -7.78 1.57 8.92
C ARG A 233 -7.52 0.93 10.28
N PHE A 234 -6.91 1.67 11.20
CA PHE A 234 -6.69 1.21 12.57
C PHE A 234 -7.54 2.00 13.55
N ARG A 235 -8.05 1.29 14.55
CA ARG A 235 -8.57 1.88 15.77
C ARG A 235 -7.66 1.53 16.93
N TRP A 236 -7.40 2.49 17.80
CA TRP A 236 -6.74 2.20 19.06
C TRP A 236 -7.66 1.33 19.93
N HIS A 237 -7.10 0.31 20.57
CA HIS A 237 -7.88 -0.59 21.42
C HIS A 237 -7.45 -0.47 22.89
N ALA A 238 -8.26 0.25 23.67
CA ALA A 238 -7.96 0.59 25.07
C ALA A 238 -7.73 -0.65 25.95
N SER A 239 -8.66 -1.61 25.96
CA SER A 239 -8.54 -2.82 26.80
C SER A 239 -7.31 -3.66 26.45
N ALA A 240 -7.11 -3.95 25.17
CA ALA A 240 -5.92 -4.66 24.69
C ALA A 240 -4.62 -3.94 25.06
N THR A 241 -4.58 -2.61 24.96
CA THR A 241 -3.42 -1.81 25.37
C THR A 241 -3.18 -1.90 26.88
N MET A 242 -4.22 -1.83 27.72
CA MET A 242 -4.08 -1.97 29.17
C MET A 242 -3.56 -3.36 29.55
N CYS A 243 -4.09 -4.40 28.92
CA CYS A 243 -3.63 -5.78 29.11
C CYS A 243 -2.17 -5.95 28.70
N ALA A 244 -1.78 -5.43 27.53
CA ALA A 244 -0.38 -5.44 27.10
C ALA A 244 0.53 -4.71 28.10
N LYS A 245 0.12 -3.54 28.62
CA LYS A 245 0.88 -2.79 29.63
C LYS A 245 1.06 -3.56 30.94
N LYS A 246 0.02 -4.26 31.41
CA LYS A 246 0.12 -5.12 32.60
C LYS A 246 1.09 -6.28 32.37
N ALA A 247 0.96 -7.00 31.25
CA ALA A 247 1.85 -8.10 30.89
C ALA A 247 3.31 -7.62 30.71
N MET A 248 3.53 -6.47 30.06
CA MET A 248 4.83 -5.83 29.95
C MET A 248 5.47 -5.57 31.32
N LYS A 249 4.71 -5.02 32.28
CA LYS A 249 5.19 -4.77 33.65
C LYS A 249 5.60 -6.05 34.37
N LEU A 250 4.82 -7.12 34.22
CA LEU A 250 5.07 -8.41 34.89
C LEU A 250 6.29 -9.13 34.31
N CYS A 251 6.50 -9.03 33.00
CA CYS A 251 7.58 -9.75 32.30
C CYS A 251 8.83 -8.90 32.06
N GLY A 252 8.85 -7.64 32.52
CA GLY A 252 9.95 -6.70 32.31
C GLY A 252 10.12 -6.20 30.87
N ALA A 253 9.12 -6.39 30.00
CA ALA A 253 9.15 -5.87 28.64
C ALA A 253 8.88 -4.35 28.61
N LYS A 254 9.58 -3.62 27.73
CA LYS A 254 9.42 -2.18 27.53
C LYS A 254 8.42 -1.85 26.42
N THR A 255 8.19 -2.79 25.49
CA THR A 255 7.34 -2.64 24.31
C THR A 255 6.46 -3.88 24.08
N VAL A 256 5.35 -3.72 23.33
CA VAL A 256 4.48 -4.85 22.97
C VAL A 256 5.21 -5.84 22.05
N GLU A 257 6.15 -5.35 21.25
CA GLU A 257 7.01 -6.20 20.42
C GLU A 257 7.94 -7.08 21.27
N GLU A 258 8.61 -6.50 22.28
CA GLU A 258 9.41 -7.28 23.25
C GLU A 258 8.56 -8.31 23.97
N LEU A 259 7.32 -7.95 24.36
CA LEU A 259 6.38 -8.89 24.96
C LEU A 259 6.05 -10.05 24.00
N GLY A 260 5.90 -9.76 22.71
CA GLY A 260 5.77 -10.76 21.64
C GLY A 260 6.95 -11.71 21.54
N LYS A 261 8.18 -11.21 21.72
CA LYS A 261 9.42 -12.02 21.68
C LYS A 261 9.58 -12.89 22.93
N ILE A 262 9.29 -12.35 24.12
CA ILE A 262 9.29 -13.12 25.37
C ILE A 262 8.20 -14.20 25.33
N ASN A 263 7.06 -13.87 24.74
CA ASN A 263 5.89 -14.73 24.60
C ASN A 263 5.48 -15.43 25.91
N PRO A 264 5.23 -14.67 26.99
CA PRO A 264 4.90 -15.25 28.29
C PRO A 264 3.58 -16.02 28.26
N GLU A 265 3.40 -16.90 29.23
CA GLU A 265 2.10 -17.49 29.55
C GLU A 265 1.31 -16.49 30.39
N VAL A 266 0.12 -16.15 29.89
CA VAL A 266 -0.81 -15.23 30.53
C VAL A 266 -2.11 -15.96 30.80
N GLU A 267 -2.64 -15.76 32.00
CA GLU A 267 -3.95 -16.30 32.37
C GLU A 267 -5.07 -15.45 31.75
N CYS A 268 -5.97 -16.09 30.99
CA CYS A 268 -7.15 -15.41 30.47
C CYS A 268 -8.22 -15.34 31.56
N MET A 269 -8.57 -14.12 31.99
CA MET A 269 -9.57 -13.86 33.02
C MET A 269 -10.94 -13.47 32.46
N HIS A 270 -11.22 -13.73 31.17
CA HIS A 270 -12.54 -13.45 30.61
C HIS A 270 -13.58 -14.42 31.16
N LYS A 271 -14.77 -13.94 31.50
CA LYS A 271 -15.89 -14.75 32.02
C LYS A 271 -16.28 -15.95 31.13
N ASP A 272 -16.00 -15.90 29.83
CA ASP A 272 -16.28 -17.03 28.94
C ASP A 272 -15.20 -18.12 29.03
N CYS A 273 -14.00 -17.74 29.46
CA CYS A 273 -12.86 -18.59 29.75
C CYS A 273 -12.83 -19.03 31.23
N TYR A 274 -13.46 -18.26 32.13
CA TYR A 274 -13.58 -18.54 33.56
C TYR A 274 -15.03 -18.87 33.93
N GLY A 275 -15.32 -20.14 34.19
CA GLY A 275 -16.63 -20.59 34.67
C GLY A 275 -16.50 -21.86 35.51
N GLU A 276 -17.54 -22.18 36.29
CA GLU A 276 -17.56 -23.40 37.10
C GLU A 276 -17.28 -24.63 36.21
N GLY A 277 -16.22 -25.39 36.56
CA GLY A 277 -15.77 -26.56 35.81
C GLY A 277 -14.76 -26.30 34.69
N LYS A 278 -14.39 -25.05 34.39
CA LYS A 278 -13.33 -24.73 33.42
C LYS A 278 -12.00 -24.46 34.11
N ASN A 279 -10.96 -25.21 33.74
CA ASN A 279 -9.60 -25.05 34.25
C ASN A 279 -9.02 -23.68 33.86
N GLN A 280 -8.06 -23.17 34.65
CA GLN A 280 -7.28 -21.97 34.33
C GLN A 280 -6.73 -22.07 32.89
N HIS A 281 -7.19 -21.19 32.02
CA HIS A 281 -6.72 -21.14 30.64
C HIS A 281 -5.47 -20.25 30.55
N LEU A 282 -4.32 -20.88 30.72
CA LEU A 282 -3.04 -20.29 30.36
C LEU A 282 -2.92 -20.27 28.84
N VAL A 283 -2.69 -19.08 28.29
CA VAL A 283 -2.45 -18.88 26.86
C VAL A 283 -1.11 -18.17 26.66
N LYS A 284 -0.41 -18.49 25.58
CA LYS A 284 0.78 -17.72 25.20
C LYS A 284 0.34 -16.34 24.72
N TRP A 285 1.15 -15.31 24.96
CA TRP A 285 0.86 -13.94 24.52
C TRP A 285 0.50 -13.85 23.02
N ARG A 286 1.22 -14.59 22.17
CA ARG A 286 0.94 -14.64 20.71
C ARG A 286 -0.44 -15.21 20.36
N ASP A 287 -1.02 -16.00 21.26
CA ASP A 287 -2.28 -16.71 21.07
C ASP A 287 -3.45 -16.00 21.79
N VAL A 288 -3.21 -14.81 22.37
CA VAL A 288 -4.23 -14.01 23.05
C VAL A 288 -5.25 -13.49 22.02
N LYS A 289 -6.50 -13.95 22.15
CA LYS A 289 -7.63 -13.53 21.30
C LYS A 289 -8.40 -12.34 21.88
N PRO A 290 -9.17 -11.60 21.06
CA PRO A 290 -9.98 -10.45 21.51
C PRO A 290 -10.96 -10.77 22.64
N CYS A 291 -11.51 -11.98 22.71
CA CYS A 291 -12.35 -12.44 23.81
C CYS A 291 -11.61 -12.44 25.15
N ASN A 292 -10.28 -12.26 25.18
CA ASN A 292 -9.47 -12.19 26.40
C ASN A 292 -9.26 -10.75 26.89
N PHE A 293 -9.78 -9.73 26.19
CA PHE A 293 -9.67 -8.33 26.59
C PHE A 293 -11.02 -7.86 27.15
N PRO A 294 -11.27 -8.00 28.47
CA PRO A 294 -12.53 -7.58 29.04
C PRO A 294 -12.76 -6.08 28.81
N PRO A 295 -14.00 -5.65 28.54
CA PRO A 295 -14.35 -4.23 28.46
C PRO A 295 -14.20 -3.52 29.82
N SER A 296 -14.04 -4.27 30.91
CA SER A 296 -13.87 -3.77 32.27
C SER A 296 -12.43 -3.95 32.78
N PRO A 297 -11.82 -2.94 33.41
CA PRO A 297 -10.43 -2.97 33.93
C PRO A 297 -10.19 -3.97 35.07
N VAL A 298 -11.22 -4.67 35.54
CA VAL A 298 -11.25 -5.43 36.80
C VAL A 298 -10.65 -6.84 36.70
N HIS A 299 -10.47 -7.40 35.52
CA HIS A 299 -9.98 -8.79 35.39
C HIS A 299 -8.52 -8.78 34.93
N ALA A 300 -7.61 -9.00 35.88
CA ALA A 300 -6.17 -8.80 35.73
C ALA A 300 -5.47 -10.06 35.23
N ILE A 301 -4.66 -9.92 34.17
CA ILE A 301 -3.72 -10.94 33.72
C ILE A 301 -2.71 -11.23 34.85
N SER A 302 -2.63 -12.49 35.28
CA SER A 302 -1.51 -13.00 36.06
C SER A 302 -0.49 -13.62 35.10
N ALA A 303 0.77 -13.21 35.21
CA ALA A 303 1.88 -13.89 34.54
C ALA A 303 2.44 -14.90 35.55
N VAL A 304 2.34 -16.19 35.23
CA VAL A 304 2.78 -17.23 36.16
C VAL A 304 4.31 -17.31 36.10
N ASP A 305 4.97 -16.93 37.20
CA ASP A 305 6.39 -17.20 37.37
C ASP A 305 6.58 -18.73 37.57
N LYS A 306 7.39 -19.35 36.70
CA LYS A 306 7.70 -20.79 36.74
C LYS A 306 8.33 -21.23 38.05
N ARG A 307 8.84 -20.31 38.89
CA ARG A 307 9.41 -20.64 40.21
C ARG A 307 8.37 -20.94 41.28
N GLU A 308 7.15 -20.43 41.18
CA GLU A 308 6.12 -20.64 42.23
C GLU A 308 5.22 -21.86 41.98
N THR A 309 4.97 -22.22 40.72
CA THR A 309 4.09 -23.35 40.36
C THR A 309 4.64 -24.73 40.73
N ARG A 310 5.95 -24.88 40.98
CA ARG A 310 6.51 -26.12 41.54
C ARG A 310 6.24 -26.29 43.03
N LYS A 311 6.01 -25.21 43.79
CA LYS A 311 5.72 -25.29 45.23
C LYS A 311 4.25 -25.59 45.54
N SER A 312 3.32 -25.14 44.69
CA SER A 312 1.88 -25.31 44.93
C SER A 312 1.30 -26.66 44.50
N ARG A 313 2.02 -27.47 43.71
CA ARG A 313 1.60 -28.84 43.34
C ARG A 313 2.00 -29.93 44.34
N GLY A 314 2.77 -29.61 45.40
CA GLY A 314 3.27 -30.59 46.38
C GLY A 314 2.44 -30.75 47.66
N LEU A 315 1.39 -29.95 47.87
CA LEU A 315 0.64 -29.92 49.14
C LEU A 315 -0.87 -30.10 48.93
N ARG A 316 -1.27 -31.24 48.39
CA ARG A 316 -2.59 -31.82 48.67
C ARG A 316 -2.40 -33.33 48.85
N ARG A 317 -2.17 -33.74 50.10
CA ARG A 317 -2.41 -35.13 50.51
C ARG A 317 -3.93 -35.32 50.62
N PRO A 318 -4.48 -36.45 50.15
CA PRO A 318 -5.87 -36.78 50.40
C PRO A 318 -6.04 -37.16 51.87
N GLY A 319 -7.00 -36.52 52.53
CA GLY A 319 -7.56 -36.91 53.82
C GLY A 319 -9.06 -37.01 53.67
#